data_AF-A0A4U1IKY9-F1
#
_entry.id   AF-A0A4U1IKY9-F1
#
_cell.length_a   1.000
_cell.length_b   1.000
_cell.length_c   1.000
_cell.angle_alpha   90.00
_cell.angle_beta   90.00
_cell.angle_gamma   90.00
#
_symmetry.space_group_name_H-M   'P 1'
#
loop_
_entity.id
_entity.type
_entity.pdbx_description
1 polymer ?
#
loop_
_entity_poly.entity_id
_entity_poly.type
_entity_poly.pdbx_seq_one_letter_code
_entity_poly.pdbx_strand_id
1 'polypeptide(L)'
;MSRNNALPLFTAAALLFLATGCDRCTPKDKDTKADAGPPAPIPIPKDELLPPPAPWVFKPARIGPGIPGIALPTGCEMRAPLVRAKVAPSTRFVAAPRGIGTLVVADADEQETPPRLLGVAGLVLDAEGESKGATPLPWLDADAMPRLARTDAGVWLAAYSEQGEDKLSRGFVHQGDHATPIGEGDRFDALDLACGSSRCALLTTRLGNVAVAGAALWVGLPNEPASSWKRTEIVPDTPESDARPSCIARLEAPPPGSDAGAGGGVVAALLEGQELVFWEATDGAARSLGRVPAPFGIVDATVAARPIALVYGATIDEEGCAKEGGKLRFERVGKEAAEVRAHAPPVSGALRPLERGVLAAYLAPLGCGVARKVAYAVVLDAEGTPVSAPMPVADATSFAVAARGADVDMWIQMGDEVSWVRATCAAP
;
A
#
# COMPACT_ATOMS: atom_id res chain seq x y z
N MET A 1 -72.75 24.10 -9.88
CA MET A 1 -72.49 24.66 -8.53
C MET A 1 -71.02 25.06 -8.50
N SER A 2 -70.63 26.33 -8.71
CA SER A 2 -70.67 27.46 -7.75
C SER A 2 -69.92 27.06 -6.46
N ARG A 3 -68.82 27.65 -5.98
CA ARG A 3 -68.20 29.01 -5.96
C ARG A 3 -66.71 28.83 -5.59
N ASN A 4 -65.78 29.64 -6.11
CA ASN A 4 -65.14 30.82 -5.49
C ASN A 4 -64.59 30.68 -4.06
N ASN A 5 -63.32 31.11 -3.91
CA ASN A 5 -62.67 31.84 -2.80
C ASN A 5 -61.29 31.23 -2.49
N ALA A 6 -60.22 31.95 -2.14
CA ALA A 6 -59.84 33.36 -2.17
C ALA A 6 -58.35 33.38 -1.72
N LEU A 7 -57.53 34.26 -2.30
CA LEU A 7 -56.22 34.63 -1.75
C LEU A 7 -56.37 35.51 -0.49
N PRO A 8 -55.34 35.53 0.37
CA PRO A 8 -54.54 36.75 0.55
C PRO A 8 -53.02 36.41 0.58
N LEU A 9 -52.12 37.15 -0.09
CA LEU A 9 -51.60 38.50 0.19
C LEU A 9 -51.15 38.69 1.65
N PHE A 10 -49.86 38.46 1.92
CA PHE A 10 -49.13 39.15 2.97
C PHE A 10 -47.82 39.73 2.43
N THR A 11 -47.61 40.97 2.84
CA THR A 11 -46.69 41.97 2.36
C THR A 11 -45.48 42.04 3.29
N ALA A 12 -44.30 42.24 2.68
CA ALA A 12 -43.14 43.00 3.16
C ALA A 12 -42.67 42.91 4.63
N ALA A 13 -41.41 42.51 4.81
CA ALA A 13 -40.47 43.23 5.68
C ALA A 13 -39.04 43.03 5.18
N ALA A 14 -38.52 44.05 4.49
CA ALA A 14 -37.10 44.23 4.26
C ALA A 14 -36.45 44.70 5.58
N LEU A 15 -35.41 43.99 6.02
CA LEU A 15 -34.53 44.45 7.09
C LEU A 15 -33.13 44.66 6.49
N LEU A 16 -32.85 45.93 6.20
CA LEU A 16 -31.51 46.46 6.08
C LEU A 16 -30.81 46.34 7.44
N PHE A 17 -29.68 45.63 7.49
CA PHE A 17 -28.64 45.90 8.47
C PHE A 17 -27.43 46.49 7.74
N LEU A 18 -27.32 47.82 7.83
CA LEU A 18 -26.06 48.52 7.70
C LEU A 18 -25.37 48.47 9.07
N ALA A 19 -24.20 47.85 9.14
CA ALA A 19 -23.25 48.09 10.20
C ALA A 19 -21.84 48.20 9.60
N THR A 20 -21.29 49.39 9.82
CA THR A 20 -19.97 49.88 9.47
C THR A 20 -18.87 49.27 10.33
N GLY A 21 -17.73 48.93 9.70
CA GLY A 21 -16.39 49.17 10.24
C GLY A 21 -15.83 48.21 11.29
N CYS A 22 -14.88 47.37 10.87
CA CYS A 22 -13.64 47.07 11.60
C CYS A 22 -12.54 46.76 10.58
N ASP A 23 -11.89 47.82 10.09
CA ASP A 23 -10.50 47.75 9.65
C ASP A 23 -9.61 47.28 10.82
N ARG A 24 -8.57 46.51 10.50
CA ARG A 24 -7.45 46.03 11.35
C ARG A 24 -7.64 44.73 12.14
N CYS A 25 -7.27 43.62 11.48
CA CYS A 25 -6.40 42.59 12.08
C CYS A 25 -5.45 42.03 11.01
N THR A 26 -4.48 42.83 10.55
CA THR A 26 -3.23 42.27 10.01
C THR A 26 -2.28 42.05 11.18
N PRO A 27 -1.90 40.81 11.52
CA PRO A 27 -0.69 40.58 12.29
C PRO A 27 0.49 40.93 11.37
N LYS A 28 0.95 42.18 11.45
CA LYS A 28 2.33 42.53 11.08
C LYS A 28 3.20 42.07 12.23
N ASP A 29 3.54 40.79 12.21
CA ASP A 29 4.76 40.22 12.80
C ASP A 29 4.89 38.83 12.15
N LYS A 30 5.20 38.85 10.85
CA LYS A 30 5.89 37.70 10.27
C LYS A 30 7.30 37.76 10.83
N ASP A 31 7.46 37.13 11.98
CA ASP A 31 8.72 36.60 12.44
C ASP A 31 9.12 35.55 11.40
N THR A 32 9.66 35.99 10.26
CA THR A 32 10.36 35.15 9.30
C THR A 32 11.65 34.71 9.99
N LYS A 33 11.52 33.83 10.98
CA LYS A 33 12.59 32.87 11.25
C LYS A 33 12.88 32.25 9.90
N ALA A 34 14.12 32.41 9.45
CA ALA A 34 14.64 31.65 8.33
C ALA A 34 14.18 30.21 8.53
N ASP A 35 13.55 29.62 7.51
CA ASP A 35 13.19 28.20 7.52
C ASP A 35 14.39 27.46 8.08
N ALA A 36 14.23 26.90 9.29
CA ALA A 36 15.24 26.04 9.84
C ALA A 36 15.45 24.96 8.78
N GLY A 37 16.69 24.79 8.34
CA GLY A 37 17.01 23.82 7.30
C GLY A 37 16.41 22.44 7.61
N PRO A 38 16.33 21.55 6.60
CA PRO A 38 15.71 20.24 6.76
C PRO A 38 16.21 19.57 8.04
N PRO A 39 15.31 19.01 8.86
CA PRO A 39 15.68 18.43 10.14
C PRO A 39 16.72 17.34 9.93
N ALA A 40 17.73 17.33 10.80
CA ALA A 40 18.83 16.39 10.72
C ALA A 40 18.34 14.96 11.01
N PRO A 41 18.92 13.93 10.36
CA PRO A 41 18.68 12.55 10.72
C PRO A 41 18.97 12.29 12.20
N ILE A 42 18.09 11.55 12.85
CA ILE A 42 18.17 11.19 14.27
C ILE A 42 18.77 9.78 14.33
N PRO A 43 19.91 9.56 15.02
CA PRO A 43 20.43 8.22 15.25
C PRO A 43 19.42 7.39 16.04
N ILE A 44 19.19 6.14 15.63
CA ILE A 44 18.35 5.18 16.36
C ILE A 44 19.28 4.27 17.17
N PRO A 45 19.22 4.32 18.51
CA PRO A 45 19.93 3.37 19.35
C PRO A 45 19.54 1.93 18.99
N LYS A 46 20.52 1.04 18.80
CA LYS A 46 20.26 -0.35 18.39
C LYS A 46 19.42 -1.13 19.40
N ASP A 47 19.46 -0.73 20.67
CA ASP A 47 18.70 -1.28 21.78
C ASP A 47 17.23 -0.85 21.79
N GLU A 48 16.85 0.16 21.00
CA GLU A 48 15.43 0.51 20.78
C GLU A 48 14.76 -0.40 19.74
N LEU A 49 15.53 -1.08 18.89
CA LEU A 49 14.99 -2.02 17.91
C LEU A 49 14.86 -3.42 18.50
N LEU A 50 13.77 -4.10 18.17
CA LEU A 50 13.56 -5.49 18.53
C LEU A 50 14.66 -6.38 17.91
N PRO A 51 15.07 -7.46 18.61
CA PRO A 51 16.03 -8.39 18.07
C PRO A 51 15.47 -9.05 16.79
N PRO A 52 16.32 -9.59 15.90
CA PRO A 52 15.84 -10.40 14.79
C PRO A 52 15.04 -11.62 15.26
N PRO A 53 14.01 -12.05 14.51
CA PRO A 53 13.32 -13.31 14.76
C PRO A 53 14.26 -14.51 14.54
N ALA A 54 13.79 -15.70 14.91
CA ALA A 54 14.53 -16.93 14.61
C ALA A 54 14.75 -17.08 13.09
N PRO A 55 15.94 -17.51 12.64
CA PRO A 55 16.21 -17.66 11.22
C PRO A 55 15.29 -18.73 10.61
N TRP A 56 14.78 -18.45 9.42
CA TRP A 56 13.98 -19.39 8.66
C TRP A 56 14.88 -20.28 7.82
N VAL A 57 14.59 -21.58 7.84
CA VAL A 57 15.28 -22.57 7.01
C VAL A 57 14.24 -23.34 6.21
N PHE A 58 14.16 -23.02 4.91
CA PHE A 58 13.29 -23.72 4.00
C PHE A 58 13.92 -25.05 3.56
N LYS A 59 13.11 -26.10 3.49
CA LYS A 59 13.52 -27.44 3.06
C LYS A 59 12.64 -27.90 1.89
N PRO A 60 13.13 -28.76 0.98
CA PRO A 60 12.32 -29.31 -0.10
C PRO A 60 11.01 -29.91 0.42
N ALA A 61 9.89 -29.45 -0.13
CA ALA A 61 8.58 -29.96 0.19
C ALA A 61 8.32 -31.24 -0.62
N ARG A 62 7.84 -32.29 0.05
CA ARG A 62 7.31 -33.47 -0.65
C ARG A 62 5.94 -33.10 -1.22
N ILE A 63 5.67 -33.49 -2.46
CA ILE A 63 4.35 -33.40 -3.09
C ILE A 63 3.84 -34.84 -3.23
N GLY A 64 2.59 -35.09 -2.83
CA GLY A 64 2.01 -36.43 -2.87
C GLY A 64 0.61 -36.49 -2.29
N PRO A 65 -0.05 -37.66 -2.35
CA PRO A 65 -1.40 -37.85 -1.81
C PRO A 65 -1.49 -37.42 -0.34
N GLY A 66 -2.44 -36.54 -0.02
CA GLY A 66 -2.65 -36.01 1.34
C GLY A 66 -1.70 -34.88 1.75
N ILE A 67 -0.77 -34.45 0.90
CA ILE A 67 0.05 -33.26 1.14
C ILE A 67 -0.55 -32.08 0.35
N PRO A 68 -0.84 -30.93 0.98
CA PRO A 68 -1.37 -29.76 0.26
C PRO A 68 -0.48 -29.43 -0.94
N GLY A 69 -1.08 -29.43 -2.13
CA GLY A 69 -0.40 -29.03 -3.36
C GLY A 69 -0.35 -27.51 -3.50
N ILE A 70 0.50 -27.04 -4.42
CA ILE A 70 0.50 -25.66 -4.91
C ILE A 70 0.06 -25.72 -6.37
N ALA A 71 -0.90 -24.87 -6.74
CA ALA A 71 -1.28 -24.64 -8.12
C ALA A 71 -0.78 -23.26 -8.60
N LEU A 72 -0.46 -23.15 -9.88
CA LEU A 72 -0.10 -21.88 -10.52
C LEU A 72 -1.15 -21.52 -11.59
N PRO A 73 -1.46 -20.23 -11.78
CA PRO A 73 -2.37 -19.81 -12.83
C PRO A 73 -1.76 -20.11 -14.21
N THR A 74 -2.61 -20.21 -15.22
CA THR A 74 -2.18 -20.33 -16.63
C THR A 74 -1.22 -19.19 -16.99
N GLY A 75 -0.11 -19.51 -17.64
CA GLY A 75 0.96 -18.55 -17.95
C GLY A 75 2.07 -18.45 -16.90
N CYS A 76 1.95 -19.20 -15.79
CA CYS A 76 3.00 -19.31 -14.78
C CYS A 76 3.55 -20.75 -14.69
N GLU A 77 4.85 -20.86 -14.46
CA GLU A 77 5.55 -22.12 -14.23
C GLU A 77 6.49 -22.04 -13.02
N MET A 78 6.70 -23.16 -12.33
CA MET A 78 7.65 -23.22 -11.22
C MET A 78 9.07 -23.07 -11.76
N ARG A 79 9.81 -22.06 -11.29
CA ARG A 79 11.22 -21.84 -11.68
C ARG A 79 12.22 -22.51 -10.74
N ALA A 80 11.74 -23.03 -9.61
CA ALA A 80 12.53 -23.78 -8.65
C ALA A 80 11.67 -24.77 -7.85
N PRO A 81 12.26 -25.78 -7.19
CA PRO A 81 11.51 -26.69 -6.33
C PRO A 81 10.74 -25.97 -5.23
N LEU A 82 9.56 -26.49 -4.90
CA LEU A 82 8.76 -26.03 -3.77
C LEU A 82 9.52 -26.33 -2.46
N VAL A 83 9.63 -25.31 -1.60
CA VAL A 83 10.26 -25.45 -0.29
C VAL A 83 9.36 -24.93 0.82
N ARG A 84 9.55 -25.43 2.04
CA ARG A 84 8.76 -25.08 3.24
C ARG A 84 9.65 -24.82 4.45
N ALA A 85 9.30 -23.82 5.24
CA ALA A 85 9.89 -23.54 6.54
C ALA A 85 8.85 -23.76 7.64
N LYS A 86 9.29 -24.23 8.80
CA LYS A 86 8.49 -24.24 10.04
C LYS A 86 8.58 -22.86 10.69
N VAL A 87 7.44 -22.31 11.07
CA VAL A 87 7.31 -20.98 11.66
C VAL A 87 6.30 -21.01 12.81
N ALA A 88 6.31 -20.01 13.68
CA ALA A 88 5.22 -19.88 14.64
C ALA A 88 3.92 -19.46 13.91
N PRO A 89 2.74 -19.95 14.30
CA PRO A 89 1.47 -19.48 13.73
C PRO A 89 1.26 -17.97 13.92
N SER A 90 1.88 -17.40 14.95
CA SER A 90 1.85 -15.97 15.25
C SER A 90 2.77 -15.13 14.36
N THR A 91 3.68 -15.75 13.61
CA THR A 91 4.62 -15.02 12.77
C THR A 91 3.87 -14.27 11.67
N ARG A 92 4.21 -12.99 11.51
CA ARG A 92 3.74 -12.09 10.45
C ARG A 92 4.88 -11.87 9.47
N PHE A 93 4.55 -11.69 8.20
CA PHE A 93 5.55 -11.38 7.19
C PHE A 93 4.95 -10.61 6.02
N VAL A 94 5.81 -9.84 5.36
CA VAL A 94 5.52 -9.18 4.09
C VAL A 94 6.70 -9.22 3.17
N ALA A 95 6.43 -9.14 1.86
CA ALA A 95 7.46 -9.08 0.85
C ALA A 95 7.69 -7.63 0.43
N ALA A 96 8.96 -7.27 0.17
CA ALA A 96 9.24 -6.07 -0.60
C ALA A 96 8.68 -6.30 -2.02
N PRO A 97 7.79 -5.44 -2.55
CA PRO A 97 7.05 -5.75 -3.78
C PRO A 97 7.90 -6.12 -5.00
N ARG A 98 9.15 -5.62 -5.05
CA ARG A 98 10.13 -5.86 -6.12
C ARG A 98 11.33 -6.72 -5.69
N GLY A 99 11.37 -7.16 -4.44
CA GLY A 99 12.49 -7.87 -3.84
C GLY A 99 12.26 -9.39 -3.83
N ILE A 100 12.59 -10.04 -4.95
CA ILE A 100 12.61 -11.51 -5.04
C ILE A 100 13.51 -12.08 -3.93
N GLY A 101 13.03 -13.12 -3.24
CA GLY A 101 13.73 -13.73 -2.12
C GLY A 101 13.87 -12.82 -0.90
N THR A 102 13.01 -11.82 -0.71
CA THR A 102 13.11 -10.93 0.46
C THR A 102 11.81 -10.79 1.21
N LEU A 103 11.91 -10.82 2.54
CA LEU A 103 10.79 -10.68 3.46
C LEU A 103 11.17 -9.75 4.60
N VAL A 104 10.19 -9.04 5.15
CA VAL A 104 10.24 -8.61 6.54
C VAL A 104 9.42 -9.59 7.34
N VAL A 105 9.99 -10.09 8.42
CA VAL A 105 9.38 -11.07 9.31
C VAL A 105 9.29 -10.48 10.71
N ALA A 106 8.15 -10.69 11.37
CA ALA A 106 7.92 -10.31 12.75
C ALA A 106 7.30 -11.47 13.52
N ASP A 107 7.94 -11.88 14.60
CA ASP A 107 7.37 -12.84 15.55
C ASP A 107 6.58 -12.09 16.61
N ALA A 108 5.39 -12.59 16.95
CA ALA A 108 4.51 -12.01 17.95
C ALA A 108 4.13 -13.03 19.03
N ASP A 109 3.86 -12.54 20.23
CA ASP A 109 3.18 -13.28 21.30
C ASP A 109 1.68 -13.02 21.24
N GLU A 110 0.92 -14.01 20.78
CA GLU A 110 -0.55 -13.96 20.66
C GLU A 110 -1.26 -14.17 22.01
N GLN A 111 -0.52 -14.47 23.09
CA GLN A 111 -1.09 -14.57 24.43
C GLN A 111 -1.35 -13.21 25.06
N GLU A 112 -0.71 -12.16 24.54
CA GLU A 112 -0.92 -10.77 24.97
C GLU A 112 -2.01 -10.10 24.11
N THR A 113 -2.77 -9.18 24.71
CA THR A 113 -3.79 -8.40 23.99
C THR A 113 -3.56 -6.90 24.24
N PRO A 114 -3.13 -6.12 23.22
CA PRO A 114 -2.83 -6.54 21.84
C PRO A 114 -1.59 -7.45 21.75
N PRO A 115 -1.40 -8.21 20.65
CA PRO A 115 -0.22 -9.05 20.46
C PRO A 115 1.07 -8.25 20.55
N ARG A 116 2.05 -8.76 21.29
CA ARG A 116 3.35 -8.08 21.47
C ARG A 116 4.38 -8.65 20.51
N LEU A 117 5.09 -7.78 19.79
CA LEU A 117 6.19 -8.17 18.92
C LEU A 117 7.41 -8.61 19.77
N LEU A 118 7.98 -9.76 19.40
CA LEU A 118 9.13 -10.38 20.07
C LEU A 118 10.43 -10.19 19.28
N GLY A 119 10.33 -10.11 17.96
CA GLY A 119 11.47 -9.90 17.08
C GLY A 119 11.06 -9.50 15.68
N VAL A 120 11.84 -8.62 15.05
CA VAL A 120 11.54 -8.03 13.74
C VAL A 120 12.81 -7.91 12.92
N ALA A 121 12.81 -8.41 11.68
CA ALA A 121 13.88 -8.14 10.75
C ALA A 121 13.47 -8.24 9.28
N GLY A 122 14.13 -7.44 8.45
CA GLY A 122 14.26 -7.70 7.02
C GLY A 122 15.27 -8.82 6.77
N LEU A 123 14.88 -9.80 5.96
CA LEU A 123 15.62 -11.02 5.63
C LEU A 123 15.79 -11.16 4.11
N VAL A 124 16.90 -11.76 3.70
CA VAL A 124 17.13 -12.23 2.33
C VAL A 124 17.23 -13.74 2.35
N LEU A 125 16.46 -14.42 1.53
CA LEU A 125 16.49 -15.86 1.33
C LEU A 125 17.44 -16.17 0.17
N ASP A 126 18.40 -17.06 0.39
CA ASP A 126 19.22 -17.58 -0.72
C ASP A 126 18.46 -18.61 -1.58
N ALA A 127 19.12 -19.14 -2.60
CA ALA A 127 18.51 -20.08 -3.53
C ALA A 127 18.12 -21.42 -2.85
N GLU A 128 18.86 -21.79 -1.81
CA GLU A 128 18.62 -22.98 -0.98
C GLU A 128 17.48 -22.75 0.03
N GLY A 129 17.18 -21.48 0.34
CA GLY A 129 16.13 -21.04 1.24
C GLY A 129 16.56 -20.89 2.69
N GLU A 130 17.83 -20.59 2.94
CA GLU A 130 18.30 -20.11 4.23
C GLU A 130 18.10 -18.59 4.32
N SER A 131 17.55 -18.09 5.44
CA SER A 131 17.48 -16.66 5.71
C SER A 131 18.83 -16.10 6.13
N LYS A 132 19.27 -15.03 5.46
CA LYS A 132 20.54 -14.33 5.67
C LYS A 132 20.32 -12.83 5.82
N GLY A 133 21.34 -12.15 6.35
CA GLY A 133 21.41 -10.69 6.37
C GLY A 133 20.31 -10.02 7.19
N ALA A 134 19.96 -10.60 8.34
CA ALA A 134 18.91 -10.07 9.20
C ALA A 134 19.20 -8.61 9.58
N THR A 135 18.28 -7.73 9.20
CA THR A 135 18.37 -6.29 9.43
C THR A 135 17.21 -5.87 10.33
N PRO A 136 17.45 -5.43 11.57
CA PRO A 136 16.39 -4.93 12.45
C PRO A 136 15.62 -3.76 11.83
N LEU A 137 14.31 -3.70 12.05
CA LEU A 137 13.40 -2.70 11.48
C LEU A 137 12.39 -2.20 12.53
N PRO A 138 11.82 -0.99 12.37
CA PRO A 138 10.99 -0.34 13.37
C PRO A 138 9.52 -0.72 13.15
N TRP A 139 9.21 -2.01 13.37
CA TRP A 139 7.83 -2.46 13.43
C TRP A 139 7.41 -2.44 14.90
N LEU A 140 6.64 -1.42 15.27
CA LEU A 140 6.36 -1.09 16.67
C LEU A 140 5.07 -1.72 17.20
N ASP A 141 4.09 -1.93 16.34
CA ASP A 141 2.78 -2.50 16.67
C ASP A 141 2.46 -3.67 15.73
N ALA A 142 2.14 -4.84 16.30
CA ALA A 142 1.86 -6.06 15.55
C ALA A 142 0.74 -5.90 14.51
N ASP A 143 -0.22 -5.01 14.77
CA ASP A 143 -1.37 -4.77 13.90
C ASP A 143 -1.14 -3.60 12.92
N ALA A 144 -0.12 -2.75 13.15
CA ALA A 144 0.23 -1.63 12.31
C ALA A 144 1.64 -1.78 11.72
N MET A 145 1.71 -2.53 10.62
CA MET A 145 2.96 -2.73 9.89
C MET A 145 3.47 -1.42 9.27
N PRO A 146 4.77 -1.10 9.43
CA PRO A 146 5.37 0.04 8.75
C PRO A 146 5.36 -0.14 7.23
N ARG A 147 5.46 0.96 6.50
CA ARG A 147 5.59 0.91 5.03
C ARG A 147 7.02 0.57 4.68
N LEU A 148 7.22 -0.56 4.02
CA LEU A 148 8.52 -1.18 3.86
C LEU A 148 8.95 -1.21 2.41
N ALA A 149 10.20 -0.84 2.16
CA ALA A 149 10.81 -0.97 0.85
C ALA A 149 12.25 -1.46 0.98
N ARG A 150 12.75 -2.07 -0.09
CA ARG A 150 14.16 -2.45 -0.22
C ARG A 150 14.72 -1.85 -1.50
N THR A 151 15.88 -1.25 -1.40
CA THR A 151 16.62 -0.72 -2.56
C THR A 151 17.29 -1.87 -3.32
N ASP A 152 17.67 -1.65 -4.58
CA ASP A 152 18.44 -2.64 -5.33
C ASP A 152 19.87 -2.84 -4.78
N ALA A 153 20.39 -1.84 -4.05
CA ALA A 153 21.63 -1.98 -3.28
C ALA A 153 21.46 -2.84 -2.01
N GLY A 154 20.22 -3.27 -1.72
CA GLY A 154 19.90 -4.18 -0.63
C GLY A 154 19.62 -3.50 0.71
N VAL A 155 19.50 -2.18 0.74
CA VAL A 155 19.20 -1.39 1.94
C VAL A 155 17.69 -1.44 2.20
N TRP A 156 17.31 -1.69 3.44
CA TRP A 156 15.92 -1.61 3.88
C TRP A 156 15.56 -0.19 4.31
N LEU A 157 14.37 0.24 3.93
CA LEU A 157 13.74 1.47 4.41
C LEU A 157 12.38 1.12 5.02
N ALA A 158 12.05 1.83 6.10
CA ALA A 158 10.75 1.74 6.75
C ALA A 158 10.20 3.14 6.98
N ALA A 159 8.96 3.40 6.57
CA ALA A 159 8.25 4.63 6.91
C ALA A 159 7.14 4.32 7.91
N TYR A 160 7.06 5.12 8.96
CA TYR A 160 6.11 4.95 10.06
C TYR A 160 5.74 6.31 10.65
N SER A 161 4.64 6.34 11.37
CA SER A 161 4.18 7.52 12.10
C SER A 161 4.03 7.21 13.58
N GLU A 162 4.37 8.18 14.41
CA GLU A 162 4.20 8.14 15.86
C GLU A 162 3.31 9.29 16.31
N GLN A 163 2.52 9.08 17.34
CA GLN A 163 1.74 10.16 17.95
C GLN A 163 2.59 10.88 19.01
N GLY A 164 2.78 12.19 18.82
CA GLY A 164 3.43 13.06 19.79
C GLY A 164 2.54 13.38 21.00
N GLU A 165 3.15 13.93 22.05
CA GLU A 165 2.45 14.35 23.27
C GLU A 165 1.40 15.44 23.02
N ASP A 166 1.60 16.25 21.98
CA ASP A 166 0.67 17.27 21.48
C ASP A 166 -0.49 16.70 20.63
N LYS A 167 -0.56 15.36 20.53
CA LYS A 167 -1.50 14.59 19.69
C LYS A 167 -1.28 14.75 18.19
N LEU A 168 -0.25 15.47 17.76
CA LEU A 168 0.14 15.55 16.35
C LEU A 168 0.88 14.27 15.98
N SER A 169 0.68 13.82 14.75
CA SER A 169 1.39 12.64 14.24
C SER A 169 2.68 13.10 13.57
N ARG A 170 3.80 12.46 13.91
CA ARG A 170 5.13 12.68 13.30
C ARG A 170 5.46 11.50 12.42
N GLY A 171 5.79 11.76 11.17
CA GLY A 171 6.24 10.72 10.25
C GLY A 171 7.76 10.66 10.20
N PHE A 172 8.28 9.44 10.01
CA PHE A 172 9.70 9.16 9.91
C PHE A 172 9.98 8.22 8.74
N VAL A 173 11.20 8.32 8.21
CA VAL A 173 11.79 7.31 7.34
C VAL A 173 13.05 6.78 8.02
N HIS A 174 13.02 5.52 8.44
CA HIS A 174 14.19 4.81 8.92
C HIS A 174 14.99 4.26 7.74
N GLN A 175 16.29 4.58 7.76
CA GLN A 175 17.29 4.09 6.83
C GLN A 175 18.58 3.78 7.59
N GLY A 176 19.00 2.52 7.56
CA GLY A 176 20.23 2.08 8.25
C GLY A 176 20.10 2.19 9.77
N ASP A 177 20.85 3.10 10.38
CA ASP A 177 20.88 3.40 11.81
C ASP A 177 20.30 4.78 12.15
N HIS A 178 19.56 5.40 11.22
CA HIS A 178 18.99 6.73 11.41
C HIS A 178 17.50 6.77 11.02
N ALA A 179 16.70 7.52 11.78
CA ALA A 179 15.36 7.95 11.41
C ALA A 179 15.41 9.40 10.93
N THR A 180 14.85 9.67 9.75
CA THR A 180 14.72 11.03 9.25
C THR A 180 13.27 11.50 9.41
N PRO A 181 12.99 12.54 10.21
CA PRO A 181 11.65 13.10 10.29
C PRO A 181 11.30 13.78 8.96
N ILE A 182 10.12 13.46 8.43
CA ILE A 182 9.61 14.01 7.16
C ILE A 182 8.58 15.11 7.39
N GLY A 183 7.94 15.13 8.55
CA GLY A 183 6.98 16.15 8.92
C GLY A 183 6.09 15.75 10.08
N GLU A 184 5.25 16.70 10.48
CA GLU A 184 4.31 16.59 11.59
C GLU A 184 2.99 17.26 11.22
N GLY A 185 1.87 16.68 11.65
CA GLY A 185 0.54 17.27 11.42
C GLY A 185 -0.60 16.47 12.04
N ASP A 186 -1.81 17.05 11.98
CA ASP A 186 -3.04 16.37 12.39
C ASP A 186 -3.30 15.18 11.44
N ARG A 187 -3.34 13.96 12.01
CA ARG A 187 -3.51 12.70 11.26
C ARG A 187 -2.49 12.55 10.12
N PHE A 188 -1.27 13.02 10.35
CA PHE A 188 -0.17 12.83 9.42
C PHE A 188 0.28 11.37 9.43
N ASP A 189 0.20 10.70 8.28
CA ASP A 189 0.46 9.26 8.19
C ASP A 189 1.30 8.90 6.95
N ALA A 190 2.14 7.88 7.10
CA ALA A 190 2.90 7.25 6.02
C ALA A 190 2.07 6.10 5.42
N LEU A 191 1.56 6.30 4.20
CA LEU A 191 0.60 5.38 3.58
C LEU A 191 1.27 4.32 2.71
N ASP A 192 2.34 4.66 2.01
CA ASP A 192 3.06 3.71 1.18
C ASP A 192 4.50 4.13 0.90
N LEU A 193 5.39 3.16 0.73
CA LEU A 193 6.82 3.37 0.47
C LEU A 193 7.28 2.41 -0.62
N ALA A 194 7.87 2.94 -1.69
CA ALA A 194 8.41 2.17 -2.79
C ALA A 194 9.83 2.61 -3.11
N CYS A 195 10.73 1.66 -3.39
CA CYS A 195 12.08 1.94 -3.85
C CYS A 195 12.42 1.14 -5.11
N GLY A 196 13.27 1.71 -5.95
CA GLY A 196 13.91 1.05 -7.10
C GLY A 196 15.43 1.18 -7.02
N SER A 197 16.09 1.08 -8.17
CA SER A 197 17.55 1.19 -8.27
C SER A 197 18.07 2.59 -7.96
N SER A 198 17.36 3.61 -8.41
CA SER A 198 17.86 4.99 -8.43
C SER A 198 16.91 5.99 -7.79
N ARG A 199 15.84 5.53 -7.15
CA ARG A 199 14.88 6.42 -6.47
C ARG A 199 14.05 5.67 -5.43
N CYS A 200 13.58 6.41 -4.44
CA CYS A 200 12.51 6.02 -3.55
C CYS A 200 11.38 7.04 -3.63
N ALA A 201 10.17 6.58 -3.31
CA ALA A 201 9.00 7.41 -3.17
C ALA A 201 8.23 7.03 -1.91
N LEU A 202 7.83 8.03 -1.15
CA LEU A 202 6.98 7.89 0.02
C LEU A 202 5.69 8.69 -0.22
N LEU A 203 4.55 8.04 0.00
CA LEU A 203 3.23 8.65 -0.05
C LEU A 203 2.74 8.88 1.37
N THR A 204 2.37 10.12 1.68
CA THR A 204 1.80 10.50 2.98
C THR A 204 0.47 11.23 2.81
N THR A 205 -0.28 11.36 3.89
CA THR A 205 -1.29 12.44 3.97
C THR A 205 -0.61 13.80 3.83
N ARG A 206 -1.39 14.83 3.52
CA ARG A 206 -0.85 16.20 3.43
C ARG A 206 -0.52 16.73 4.81
N LEU A 207 0.60 17.46 4.90
CA LEU A 207 0.99 18.17 6.11
C LEU A 207 0.05 19.35 6.38
N GLY A 208 -0.34 19.52 7.63
CA GLY A 208 -1.17 20.63 8.07
C GLY A 208 -1.61 20.48 9.52
N ASN A 209 -1.98 21.60 10.14
CA ASN A 209 -2.54 21.64 11.50
C ASN A 209 -3.92 21.00 11.60
N VAL A 210 -4.58 20.80 10.45
CA VAL A 210 -5.86 20.12 10.29
C VAL A 210 -5.70 19.20 9.10
N ALA A 211 -6.11 17.93 9.20
CA ALA A 211 -6.00 17.03 8.07
C ALA A 211 -6.78 17.57 6.85
N VAL A 212 -6.07 17.73 5.74
CA VAL A 212 -6.63 18.24 4.48
C VAL A 212 -6.69 17.14 3.43
N ALA A 213 -7.67 17.22 2.53
CA ALA A 213 -7.80 16.28 1.42
C ALA A 213 -6.61 16.36 0.45
N GLY A 214 -6.30 15.22 -0.15
CA GLY A 214 -5.17 15.01 -1.04
C GLY A 214 -4.05 14.19 -0.40
N ALA A 215 -2.85 14.31 -0.97
CA ALA A 215 -1.66 13.61 -0.50
C ALA A 215 -0.39 14.44 -0.68
N ALA A 216 0.70 14.02 -0.05
CA ALA A 216 2.04 14.50 -0.38
C ALA A 216 2.90 13.31 -0.83
N LEU A 217 3.62 13.51 -1.93
CA LEU A 217 4.56 12.54 -2.45
C LEU A 217 5.98 13.06 -2.29
N TRP A 218 6.81 12.28 -1.61
CA TRP A 218 8.22 12.59 -1.36
C TRP A 218 9.06 11.68 -2.24
N VAL A 219 9.93 12.25 -3.07
CA VAL A 219 10.75 11.50 -4.02
C VAL A 219 12.20 11.93 -3.89
N GLY A 220 13.10 10.97 -3.74
CA GLY A 220 14.53 11.26 -3.70
C GLY A 220 15.38 10.02 -3.93
N LEU A 221 16.70 10.21 -3.78
CA LEU A 221 17.66 9.15 -3.93
C LEU A 221 17.62 8.17 -2.75
N PRO A 222 17.79 6.86 -2.98
CA PRO A 222 17.70 5.87 -1.90
C PRO A 222 18.81 5.98 -0.85
N ASN A 223 19.94 6.63 -1.17
CA ASN A 223 21.09 6.83 -0.29
C ASN A 223 21.16 8.23 0.33
N GLU A 224 20.16 9.08 0.06
CA GLU A 224 20.04 10.41 0.65
C GLU A 224 19.00 10.41 1.77
N PRO A 225 19.20 11.20 2.83
CA PRO A 225 18.23 11.29 3.91
C PRO A 225 16.89 11.79 3.38
N ALA A 226 15.78 11.25 3.90
CA ALA A 226 14.43 11.57 3.41
C ALA A 226 14.07 13.07 3.51
N SER A 227 14.74 13.84 4.38
CA SER A 227 14.56 15.29 4.51
C SER A 227 15.10 16.08 3.31
N SER A 228 15.91 15.46 2.46
CA SER A 228 16.36 16.02 1.17
C SER A 228 15.44 15.65 0.00
N TRP A 229 14.46 14.76 0.20
CA TRP A 229 13.59 14.31 -0.86
C TRP A 229 12.65 15.44 -1.30
N LYS A 230 12.43 15.52 -2.60
CA LYS A 230 11.54 16.51 -3.20
C LYS A 230 10.09 16.17 -2.86
N ARG A 231 9.40 17.11 -2.23
CA ARG A 231 7.96 17.01 -1.94
C ARG A 231 7.13 17.57 -3.10
N THR A 232 6.11 16.82 -3.50
CA THR A 232 5.06 17.23 -4.44
C THR A 232 3.71 17.07 -3.76
N GLU A 233 2.94 18.15 -3.64
CA GLU A 233 1.57 18.06 -3.13
C GLU A 233 0.60 17.66 -4.23
N ILE A 234 -0.28 16.71 -3.93
CA ILE A 234 -1.40 16.30 -4.76
C ILE A 234 -2.64 16.96 -4.14
N VAL A 235 -3.08 18.05 -4.75
CA VAL A 235 -4.27 18.79 -4.34
C VAL A 235 -5.43 18.36 -5.24
N PRO A 236 -6.56 17.87 -4.68
CA PRO A 236 -7.74 17.54 -5.47
C PRO A 236 -8.28 18.76 -6.22
N ASP A 237 -8.98 18.52 -7.33
CA ASP A 237 -9.50 19.58 -8.19
C ASP A 237 -10.59 20.42 -7.51
N THR A 238 -11.26 19.88 -6.48
CA THR A 238 -12.35 20.53 -5.75
C THR A 238 -12.00 20.75 -4.27
N PRO A 239 -12.36 21.90 -3.69
CA PRO A 239 -12.06 22.21 -2.29
C PRO A 239 -12.87 21.38 -1.28
N GLU A 240 -14.04 20.85 -1.68
CA GLU A 240 -14.87 19.94 -0.87
C GLU A 240 -14.48 18.46 -1.00
N SER A 241 -13.40 18.16 -1.73
CA SER A 241 -12.90 16.79 -1.90
C SER A 241 -12.63 16.13 -0.54
N ASP A 242 -12.91 14.84 -0.46
CA ASP A 242 -12.57 13.97 0.67
C ASP A 242 -11.38 13.06 0.35
N ALA A 243 -10.64 13.34 -0.73
CA ALA A 243 -9.59 12.47 -1.25
C ALA A 243 -8.53 12.09 -0.20
N ARG A 244 -8.22 10.79 -0.11
CA ARG A 244 -7.23 10.23 0.81
C ARG A 244 -6.19 9.40 0.05
N PRO A 245 -4.90 9.43 0.43
CA PRO A 245 -3.90 8.59 -0.19
C PRO A 245 -4.20 7.11 0.03
N SER A 246 -3.96 6.28 -0.97
CA SER A 246 -4.12 4.83 -0.90
C SER A 246 -2.79 4.10 -1.10
N CYS A 247 -2.16 4.23 -2.28
CA CYS A 247 -0.92 3.53 -2.59
C CYS A 247 -0.09 4.22 -3.69
N ILE A 248 1.17 3.80 -3.85
CA ILE A 248 2.05 4.13 -4.96
C ILE A 248 1.86 3.04 -6.03
N ALA A 249 1.07 3.36 -7.06
CA ALA A 249 0.76 2.45 -8.15
C ALA A 249 1.93 2.23 -9.12
N ARG A 250 2.86 3.18 -9.24
CA ARG A 250 4.07 3.06 -10.08
C ARG A 250 5.22 3.90 -9.58
N LEU A 251 6.41 3.29 -9.61
CA LEU A 251 7.69 3.97 -9.47
C LEU A 251 8.56 3.66 -10.69
N GLU A 252 8.64 4.61 -11.62
CA GLU A 252 9.43 4.50 -12.87
C GLU A 252 10.87 4.98 -12.65
N ALA A 253 11.86 4.34 -13.26
CA ALA A 253 13.22 4.86 -13.22
C ALA A 253 13.32 6.18 -14.02
N PRO A 254 14.11 7.17 -13.57
CA PRO A 254 14.43 8.33 -14.39
C PRO A 254 15.07 7.89 -15.72
N PRO A 255 14.82 8.63 -16.82
CA PRO A 255 15.52 8.41 -18.07
C PRO A 255 17.05 8.41 -17.88
N PRO A 256 17.81 7.61 -18.66
CA PRO A 256 19.26 7.68 -18.61
C PRO A 256 19.75 9.12 -18.85
N GLY A 257 20.54 9.66 -17.92
CA GLY A 257 21.14 11.00 -18.03
C GLY A 257 20.29 12.15 -17.49
N SER A 258 19.13 11.89 -16.87
CA SER A 258 18.44 12.91 -16.07
C SER A 258 18.93 12.90 -14.61
N ASP A 259 18.83 14.05 -13.93
CA ASP A 259 19.08 14.10 -12.49
C ASP A 259 18.10 13.15 -11.78
N ALA A 260 18.54 12.45 -10.73
CA ALA A 260 17.70 11.45 -10.07
C ALA A 260 16.40 12.01 -9.44
N GLY A 261 16.31 13.34 -9.31
CA GLY A 261 15.11 14.07 -8.91
C GLY A 261 14.32 14.74 -10.06
N ALA A 262 14.78 14.62 -11.31
CA ALA A 262 14.18 15.20 -12.50
C ALA A 262 13.87 14.10 -13.54
N GLY A 263 12.61 13.98 -13.94
CA GLY A 263 12.16 12.99 -14.93
C GLY A 263 11.90 11.58 -14.38
N GLY A 264 10.85 10.94 -14.90
CA GLY A 264 10.30 9.65 -14.45
C GLY A 264 9.08 9.87 -13.54
N GLY A 265 7.89 9.50 -14.00
CA GLY A 265 6.65 9.75 -13.27
C GLY A 265 6.45 8.76 -12.11
N VAL A 266 6.16 9.26 -10.91
CA VAL A 266 5.56 8.42 -9.86
C VAL A 266 4.06 8.52 -10.02
N VAL A 267 3.37 7.39 -9.96
CA VAL A 267 1.91 7.38 -9.95
C VAL A 267 1.43 6.99 -8.56
N ALA A 268 0.65 7.86 -7.93
CA ALA A 268 -0.06 7.59 -6.69
C ALA A 268 -1.56 7.43 -6.97
N ALA A 269 -2.24 6.62 -6.16
CA ALA A 269 -3.68 6.47 -6.19
C ALA A 269 -4.30 7.07 -4.93
N LEU A 270 -5.35 7.87 -5.09
CA LEU A 270 -6.12 8.49 -4.02
C LEU A 270 -7.57 8.02 -4.11
N LEU A 271 -8.17 7.64 -2.99
CA LEU A 271 -9.59 7.32 -2.89
C LEU A 271 -10.37 8.62 -2.62
N GLU A 272 -11.30 8.97 -3.51
CA GLU A 272 -12.17 10.15 -3.42
C GLU A 272 -13.63 9.69 -3.57
N GLY A 273 -14.41 9.78 -2.49
CA GLY A 273 -15.74 9.17 -2.40
C GLY A 273 -15.74 7.68 -2.78
N GLN A 274 -16.36 7.37 -3.92
CA GLN A 274 -16.49 6.01 -4.47
C GLN A 274 -15.60 5.79 -5.71
N GLU A 275 -14.59 6.63 -5.92
CA GLU A 275 -13.68 6.55 -7.04
C GLU A 275 -12.23 6.47 -6.57
N LEU A 276 -11.41 5.76 -7.34
CA LEU A 276 -9.96 5.81 -7.23
C LEU A 276 -9.40 6.71 -8.33
N VAL A 277 -8.69 7.75 -7.94
CA VAL A 277 -8.07 8.73 -8.85
C VAL A 277 -6.57 8.49 -8.89
N PHE A 278 -6.04 8.29 -10.10
CA PHE A 278 -4.61 8.13 -10.32
C PHE A 278 -3.96 9.48 -10.64
N TRP A 279 -2.88 9.79 -9.95
CA TRP A 279 -2.13 11.04 -10.08
C TRP A 279 -0.69 10.75 -10.43
N GLU A 280 -0.20 11.34 -11.52
CA GLU A 280 1.21 11.32 -11.87
C GLU A 280 1.89 12.57 -11.32
N ALA A 281 2.90 12.35 -10.48
CA ALA A 281 3.78 13.39 -9.99
C ALA A 281 5.09 13.38 -10.78
N THR A 282 5.39 14.50 -11.44
CA THR A 282 6.62 14.72 -12.21
C THR A 282 7.11 16.14 -11.96
N ASP A 283 8.40 16.28 -11.67
CA ASP A 283 9.09 17.55 -11.51
C ASP A 283 8.44 18.57 -10.53
N GLY A 284 7.71 18.08 -9.51
CA GLY A 284 7.07 18.94 -8.50
C GLY A 284 5.65 19.37 -8.84
N ALA A 285 5.11 18.89 -9.96
CA ALA A 285 3.71 19.04 -10.33
C ALA A 285 3.01 17.68 -10.31
N ALA A 286 1.72 17.68 -9.98
CA ALA A 286 0.86 16.51 -10.05
C ALA A 286 -0.25 16.73 -11.09
N ARG A 287 -0.57 15.70 -11.86
CA ARG A 287 -1.68 15.71 -12.82
C ARG A 287 -2.49 14.42 -12.71
N SER A 288 -3.81 14.52 -12.88
CA SER A 288 -4.66 13.33 -12.92
C SER A 288 -4.43 12.54 -14.23
N LEU A 289 -4.29 11.21 -14.11
CA LEU A 289 -4.23 10.28 -15.23
C LEU A 289 -5.60 9.68 -15.57
N GLY A 290 -6.55 9.73 -14.64
CA GLY A 290 -7.87 9.16 -14.79
C GLY A 290 -8.45 8.66 -13.49
N ARG A 291 -9.72 8.29 -13.57
CA ARG A 291 -10.55 7.82 -12.46
C ARG A 291 -11.11 6.44 -12.79
N VAL A 292 -11.29 5.62 -11.77
CA VAL A 292 -12.01 4.36 -11.89
C VAL A 292 -12.97 4.17 -10.71
N PRO A 293 -14.09 3.46 -10.90
CA PRO A 293 -14.99 3.15 -9.79
C PRO A 293 -14.31 2.31 -8.71
N ALA A 294 -14.57 2.63 -7.45
CA ALA A 294 -14.20 1.84 -6.27
C ALA A 294 -15.32 1.92 -5.21
N PRO A 295 -16.57 1.56 -5.56
CA PRO A 295 -17.75 1.85 -4.74
C PRO A 295 -17.76 1.18 -3.37
N PHE A 296 -16.97 0.11 -3.21
CA PHE A 296 -16.86 -0.68 -1.98
C PHE A 296 -15.42 -0.70 -1.45
N GLY A 297 -14.57 0.22 -1.91
CA GLY A 297 -13.16 0.30 -1.54
C GLY A 297 -12.22 -0.45 -2.48
N ILE A 298 -10.93 -0.34 -2.17
CA ILE A 298 -9.81 -0.86 -2.96
C ILE A 298 -9.10 -1.99 -2.22
N VAL A 299 -8.59 -2.97 -2.97
CA VAL A 299 -7.65 -3.98 -2.48
C VAL A 299 -6.21 -3.57 -2.76
N ASP A 300 -5.87 -3.30 -4.04
CA ASP A 300 -4.56 -2.77 -4.45
C ASP A 300 -4.67 -2.05 -5.81
N ALA A 301 -3.68 -1.24 -6.17
CA ALA A 301 -3.61 -0.55 -7.46
C ALA A 301 -2.20 -0.62 -8.07
N THR A 302 -2.12 -0.64 -9.39
CA THR A 302 -0.85 -0.56 -10.10
C THR A 302 -0.97 0.11 -11.45
N VAL A 303 0.15 0.36 -12.12
CA VAL A 303 0.19 0.82 -13.51
C VAL A 303 1.04 -0.13 -14.33
N ALA A 304 0.43 -0.75 -15.33
CA ALA A 304 1.12 -1.47 -16.41
C ALA A 304 1.16 -0.57 -17.66
N ALA A 305 0.48 -0.93 -18.75
CA ALA A 305 0.29 -0.01 -19.87
C ALA A 305 -0.69 1.13 -19.53
N ARG A 306 -1.54 0.92 -18.52
CA ARG A 306 -2.49 1.89 -17.97
C ARG A 306 -2.72 1.66 -16.47
N PRO A 307 -3.35 2.61 -15.76
CA PRO A 307 -3.76 2.39 -14.38
C PRO A 307 -4.81 1.28 -14.26
N ILE A 308 -4.58 0.38 -13.31
CA ILE A 308 -5.40 -0.79 -13.01
C ILE A 308 -5.63 -0.81 -11.49
N ALA A 309 -6.88 -1.03 -11.08
CA ALA A 309 -7.23 -1.23 -9.67
C ALA A 309 -7.92 -2.58 -9.48
N LEU A 310 -7.55 -3.28 -8.42
CA LEU A 310 -8.31 -4.41 -7.89
C LEU A 310 -9.24 -3.86 -6.81
N VAL A 311 -10.54 -3.88 -7.06
CA VAL A 311 -11.55 -3.32 -6.14
C VAL A 311 -12.56 -4.39 -5.74
N TYR A 312 -13.20 -4.17 -4.60
CA TYR A 312 -14.34 -4.98 -4.19
C TYR A 312 -15.51 -4.75 -5.15
N GLY A 313 -16.10 -5.84 -5.65
CA GLY A 313 -17.18 -5.81 -6.64
C GLY A 313 -18.58 -5.96 -6.06
N ALA A 314 -18.71 -6.17 -4.75
CA ALA A 314 -19.99 -6.30 -4.06
C ALA A 314 -19.94 -5.58 -2.71
N THR A 315 -21.11 -5.16 -2.23
CA THR A 315 -21.25 -4.59 -0.89
C THR A 315 -20.92 -5.64 0.16
N ILE A 316 -20.09 -5.26 1.12
CA ILE A 316 -19.72 -6.03 2.29
C ILE A 316 -20.61 -5.54 3.44
N ASP A 317 -21.27 -6.46 4.14
CA ASP A 317 -22.01 -6.13 5.36
C ASP A 317 -21.08 -5.96 6.57
N GLU A 318 -21.66 -5.63 7.72
CA GLU A 318 -20.92 -5.40 8.97
C GLU A 318 -20.19 -6.66 9.48
N GLU A 319 -20.61 -7.85 9.02
CA GLU A 319 -19.98 -9.14 9.37
C GLU A 319 -18.83 -9.50 8.40
N GLY A 320 -18.54 -8.65 7.41
CA GLY A 320 -17.51 -8.90 6.42
C GLY A 320 -17.98 -9.76 5.25
N CYS A 321 -19.29 -9.90 5.05
CA CYS A 321 -19.88 -10.81 4.09
C CYS A 321 -20.46 -10.10 2.87
N ALA A 322 -20.23 -10.66 1.68
CA ALA A 322 -20.75 -10.11 0.44
C ALA A 322 -22.20 -10.54 0.21
N LYS A 323 -23.11 -9.58 0.05
CA LYS A 323 -24.56 -9.84 -0.15
C LYS A 323 -24.89 -10.61 -1.44
N GLU A 324 -24.03 -10.54 -2.45
CA GLU A 324 -24.22 -11.17 -3.77
C GLU A 324 -23.15 -12.23 -4.09
N GLY A 325 -22.48 -12.76 -3.06
CA GLY A 325 -21.27 -13.55 -3.21
C GLY A 325 -20.03 -12.67 -3.44
N GLY A 326 -18.84 -13.22 -3.20
CA GLY A 326 -17.59 -12.50 -3.42
C GLY A 326 -17.44 -12.09 -4.89
N LYS A 327 -17.32 -10.79 -5.15
CA LYS A 327 -16.98 -10.27 -6.49
C LYS A 327 -15.74 -9.41 -6.35
N LEU A 328 -14.81 -9.59 -7.27
CA LEU A 328 -13.68 -8.70 -7.46
C LEU A 328 -13.73 -8.13 -8.87
N ARG A 329 -13.31 -6.88 -9.00
CA ARG A 329 -13.30 -6.19 -10.28
C ARG A 329 -11.91 -5.65 -10.54
N PHE A 330 -11.44 -5.87 -11.78
CA PHE A 330 -10.29 -5.21 -12.34
C PHE A 330 -10.78 -3.97 -13.09
N GLU A 331 -10.66 -2.85 -12.40
CA GLU A 331 -11.08 -1.55 -12.89
C GLU A 331 -9.93 -0.90 -13.66
N ARG A 332 -10.26 -0.29 -14.80
CA ARG A 332 -9.28 0.15 -15.80
C ARG A 332 -9.72 1.47 -16.37
N VAL A 333 -8.83 2.46 -16.39
CA VAL A 333 -9.16 3.78 -16.93
C VAL A 333 -9.61 3.67 -18.40
N GLY A 334 -10.83 4.16 -18.66
CA GLY A 334 -11.44 4.18 -19.99
C GLY A 334 -11.84 2.82 -20.57
N LYS A 335 -11.99 1.79 -19.74
CA LYS A 335 -12.44 0.44 -20.14
C LYS A 335 -13.55 -0.03 -19.22
N GLU A 336 -14.34 -0.98 -19.70
CA GLU A 336 -15.29 -1.71 -18.85
C GLU A 336 -14.52 -2.48 -17.76
N ALA A 337 -15.14 -2.74 -16.61
CA ALA A 337 -14.53 -3.57 -15.58
C ALA A 337 -14.45 -5.03 -16.03
N ALA A 338 -13.38 -5.74 -15.68
CA ALA A 338 -13.37 -7.21 -15.77
C ALA A 338 -13.72 -7.78 -14.40
N GLU A 339 -14.78 -8.57 -14.32
CA GLU A 339 -15.21 -9.21 -13.08
C GLU A 339 -14.62 -10.61 -12.94
N VAL A 340 -14.16 -10.93 -11.74
CA VAL A 340 -13.86 -12.30 -11.33
C VAL A 340 -14.64 -12.66 -10.07
N ARG A 341 -15.13 -13.90 -10.03
CA ARG A 341 -15.83 -14.41 -8.85
C ARG A 341 -14.82 -14.79 -7.78
N ALA A 342 -15.13 -14.38 -6.55
CA ALA A 342 -14.49 -14.85 -5.33
C ALA A 342 -15.56 -15.53 -4.46
N HIS A 343 -15.15 -16.38 -3.52
CA HIS A 343 -16.12 -17.01 -2.63
C HIS A 343 -16.64 -16.04 -1.56
N ALA A 344 -15.77 -15.14 -1.09
CA ALA A 344 -16.07 -14.06 -0.16
C ALA A 344 -15.19 -12.85 -0.51
N PRO A 345 -15.43 -11.66 0.07
CA PRO A 345 -14.51 -10.53 -0.05
C PRO A 345 -13.09 -10.92 0.36
N PRO A 346 -12.05 -10.56 -0.42
CA PRO A 346 -10.69 -10.80 0.02
C PRO A 346 -10.38 -9.99 1.29
N VAL A 347 -9.56 -10.57 2.17
CA VAL A 347 -9.06 -9.87 3.36
C VAL A 347 -7.75 -9.15 3.08
N SER A 348 -7.07 -9.51 1.99
CA SER A 348 -5.87 -8.86 1.50
C SER A 348 -5.65 -9.19 0.04
N GLY A 349 -4.87 -8.36 -0.66
CA GLY A 349 -4.49 -8.61 -2.03
C GLY A 349 -3.32 -7.74 -2.47
N ALA A 350 -2.84 -8.04 -3.67
CA ALA A 350 -1.68 -7.43 -4.26
C ALA A 350 -1.78 -7.47 -5.79
N LEU A 351 -1.47 -6.35 -6.43
CA LEU A 351 -1.17 -6.26 -7.85
C LEU A 351 0.34 -6.10 -8.01
N ARG A 352 0.96 -6.99 -8.77
CA ARG A 352 2.40 -6.98 -9.03
C ARG A 352 2.67 -6.88 -10.52
N PRO A 353 3.20 -5.74 -11.00
CA PRO A 353 3.63 -5.60 -12.38
C PRO A 353 4.62 -6.70 -12.76
N LEU A 354 4.37 -7.31 -13.92
CA LEU A 354 5.29 -8.22 -14.57
C LEU A 354 5.96 -7.50 -15.74
N GLU A 355 6.98 -8.13 -16.34
CA GLU A 355 7.54 -7.65 -17.62
C GLU A 355 6.45 -7.59 -18.71
N ARG A 356 5.51 -8.53 -18.68
CA ARG A 356 4.34 -8.59 -19.56
C ARG A 356 3.09 -8.81 -18.72
N GLY A 357 2.36 -7.73 -18.46
CA GLY A 357 1.10 -7.78 -17.73
C GLY A 357 1.26 -7.58 -16.22
N VAL A 358 0.35 -8.18 -15.46
CA VAL A 358 0.27 -8.03 -14.00
C VAL A 358 -0.14 -9.36 -13.38
N LEU A 359 0.47 -9.73 -12.25
CA LEU A 359 -0.06 -10.77 -11.37
C LEU A 359 -0.96 -10.14 -10.32
N ALA A 360 -2.22 -10.55 -10.29
CA ALA A 360 -3.11 -10.28 -9.17
C ALA A 360 -3.12 -11.47 -8.21
N ALA A 361 -2.81 -11.25 -6.94
CA ALA A 361 -2.91 -12.27 -5.90
C ALA A 361 -3.77 -11.75 -4.75
N TYR A 362 -4.62 -12.60 -4.18
CA TYR A 362 -5.49 -12.20 -3.08
C TYR A 362 -5.84 -13.37 -2.17
N LEU A 363 -6.14 -13.07 -0.91
CA LEU A 363 -6.56 -14.04 0.09
C LEU A 363 -8.04 -13.86 0.38
N ALA A 364 -8.85 -14.88 0.11
CA ALA A 364 -10.29 -14.82 0.34
C ALA A 364 -10.77 -16.01 1.19
N PRO A 365 -11.68 -15.79 2.16
CA PRO A 365 -12.43 -16.86 2.79
C PRO A 365 -13.21 -17.69 1.78
N LEU A 366 -13.47 -18.97 2.09
CA LEU A 366 -14.35 -19.83 1.28
C LEU A 366 -15.84 -19.51 1.44
N GLY A 367 -16.18 -18.60 2.35
CA GLY A 367 -17.53 -18.14 2.60
C GLY A 367 -17.58 -17.18 3.78
N CYS A 368 -18.75 -16.57 3.98
CA CYS A 368 -19.05 -15.73 5.14
C CYS A 368 -18.86 -16.51 6.45
N GLY A 369 -18.16 -15.92 7.42
CA GLY A 369 -17.89 -16.55 8.73
C GLY A 369 -16.99 -17.80 8.70
N VAL A 370 -16.42 -18.15 7.54
CA VAL A 370 -15.55 -19.33 7.39
C VAL A 370 -14.11 -18.95 7.70
N ALA A 371 -13.50 -19.59 8.70
CA ALA A 371 -12.11 -19.35 9.08
C ALA A 371 -11.10 -19.79 7.99
N ARG A 372 -11.45 -20.80 7.20
CA ARG A 372 -10.61 -21.30 6.10
C ARG A 372 -10.57 -20.28 4.95
N LYS A 373 -9.36 -19.86 4.59
CA LYS A 373 -9.09 -18.96 3.48
C LYS A 373 -8.19 -19.63 2.45
N VAL A 374 -8.26 -19.14 1.21
CA VAL A 374 -7.49 -19.63 0.07
C VAL A 374 -6.80 -18.44 -0.59
N ALA A 375 -5.51 -18.60 -0.87
CA ALA A 375 -4.77 -17.67 -1.72
C ALA A 375 -5.09 -17.97 -3.19
N TYR A 376 -5.51 -16.94 -3.92
CA TYR A 376 -5.80 -17.01 -5.35
C TYR A 376 -4.78 -16.19 -6.14
N ALA A 377 -4.60 -16.57 -7.40
CA ALA A 377 -3.80 -15.80 -8.36
C ALA A 377 -4.49 -15.73 -9.72
N VAL A 378 -4.32 -14.58 -10.40
CA VAL A 378 -4.81 -14.31 -11.76
C VAL A 378 -3.72 -13.59 -12.53
N VAL A 379 -3.43 -14.03 -13.75
CA VAL A 379 -2.57 -13.27 -14.67
C VAL A 379 -3.44 -12.33 -15.49
N LEU A 380 -3.03 -11.06 -15.55
CA LEU A 380 -3.63 -10.03 -16.38
C LEU A 380 -2.68 -9.66 -17.52
N ASP A 381 -3.22 -9.27 -18.67
CA ASP A 381 -2.45 -8.63 -19.74
C ASP A 381 -1.96 -7.22 -19.33
N ALA A 382 -1.24 -6.53 -20.23
CA ALA A 382 -0.69 -5.20 -19.97
C ALA A 382 -1.79 -4.12 -19.76
N GLU A 383 -3.00 -4.40 -20.24
CA GLU A 383 -4.19 -3.56 -20.12
C GLU A 383 -5.02 -3.87 -18.87
N GLY A 384 -4.66 -4.91 -18.11
CA GLY A 384 -5.36 -5.34 -16.90
C GLY A 384 -6.54 -6.28 -17.15
N THR A 385 -6.65 -6.89 -18.32
CA THR A 385 -7.66 -7.92 -18.62
C THR A 385 -7.17 -9.28 -18.13
N PRO A 386 -7.99 -10.04 -17.40
CA PRO A 386 -7.67 -11.42 -17.04
C PRO A 386 -7.40 -12.29 -18.28
N VAL A 387 -6.22 -12.88 -18.34
CA VAL A 387 -5.80 -13.86 -19.37
C VAL A 387 -5.75 -15.28 -18.80
N SER A 388 -5.94 -15.42 -17.49
CA SER A 388 -6.17 -16.69 -16.81
C SER A 388 -7.47 -16.63 -16.00
N ALA A 389 -8.08 -17.80 -15.75
CA ALA A 389 -9.10 -17.89 -14.70
C ALA A 389 -8.43 -17.72 -13.31
N PRO A 390 -9.18 -17.30 -12.27
CA PRO A 390 -8.67 -17.33 -10.91
C PRO A 390 -8.26 -18.73 -10.48
N MET A 391 -6.98 -18.89 -10.13
CA MET A 391 -6.42 -20.15 -9.67
C MET A 391 -6.37 -20.19 -8.14
N PRO A 392 -7.01 -21.15 -7.46
CA PRO A 392 -6.76 -21.39 -6.04
C PRO A 392 -5.36 -21.99 -5.86
N VAL A 393 -4.40 -21.17 -5.45
CA VAL A 393 -2.98 -21.55 -5.32
C VAL A 393 -2.81 -22.55 -4.18
N ALA A 394 -3.34 -22.22 -2.99
CA ALA A 394 -3.34 -23.07 -1.81
C ALA A 394 -4.27 -22.51 -0.73
N ASP A 395 -4.63 -23.35 0.25
CA ASP A 395 -5.12 -22.86 1.53
C ASP A 395 -4.07 -21.94 2.17
N ALA A 396 -4.52 -20.89 2.87
CA ALA A 396 -3.61 -19.94 3.47
C ALA A 396 -4.24 -19.21 4.65
N THR A 397 -3.45 -18.88 5.68
CA THR A 397 -3.85 -17.92 6.73
C THR A 397 -3.35 -16.52 6.41
N SER A 398 -2.20 -16.42 5.75
CA SER A 398 -1.57 -15.20 5.26
C SER A 398 -0.78 -15.50 3.98
N PHE A 399 -0.49 -14.45 3.20
CA PHE A 399 0.45 -14.57 2.09
C PHE A 399 1.18 -13.26 1.84
N ALA A 400 2.30 -13.34 1.15
CA ALA A 400 3.03 -12.20 0.61
C ALA A 400 3.49 -12.51 -0.82
N VAL A 401 3.60 -11.47 -1.65
CA VAL A 401 4.02 -11.63 -3.04
C VAL A 401 4.96 -10.50 -3.48
N ALA A 402 6.03 -10.89 -4.16
CA ALA A 402 6.96 -10.01 -4.84
C ALA A 402 7.08 -10.41 -6.32
N ALA A 403 7.35 -9.44 -7.19
CA ALA A 403 7.64 -9.69 -8.59
C ALA A 403 8.76 -8.80 -9.12
N ARG A 404 9.59 -9.33 -10.01
CA ARG A 404 10.62 -8.59 -10.73
C ARG A 404 10.79 -9.17 -12.13
N GLY A 405 10.48 -8.37 -13.15
CA GLY A 405 10.41 -8.89 -14.53
C GLY A 405 9.32 -9.95 -14.62
N ALA A 406 9.64 -11.15 -15.12
CA ALA A 406 8.73 -12.28 -15.12
C ALA A 406 8.78 -13.12 -13.83
N ASP A 407 9.78 -12.93 -12.97
CA ASP A 407 9.94 -13.72 -11.75
C ASP A 407 8.96 -13.27 -10.67
N VAL A 408 8.38 -14.26 -10.00
CA VAL A 408 7.41 -14.11 -8.92
C VAL A 408 7.84 -14.99 -7.75
N ASP A 409 7.82 -14.41 -6.56
CA ASP A 409 7.89 -15.13 -5.31
C ASP A 409 6.62 -14.94 -4.51
N MET A 410 6.02 -16.05 -4.08
CA MET A 410 4.88 -16.07 -3.17
C MET A 410 5.24 -16.87 -1.92
N TRP A 411 4.99 -16.26 -0.77
CA TRP A 411 5.09 -16.93 0.53
C TRP A 411 3.68 -17.15 1.05
N ILE A 412 3.35 -18.39 1.37
CA ILE A 412 1.99 -18.81 1.73
C ILE A 412 2.05 -19.53 3.07
N GLN A 413 1.41 -18.95 4.09
CA GLN A 413 1.38 -19.53 5.43
C GLN A 413 0.17 -20.46 5.58
N MET A 414 0.41 -21.66 6.12
CA MET A 414 -0.60 -22.64 6.46
C MET A 414 -0.31 -23.17 7.86
N GLY A 415 -0.95 -22.58 8.88
CA GLY A 415 -0.70 -22.95 10.27
C GLY A 415 0.73 -22.62 10.70
N ASP A 416 1.52 -23.64 11.04
CA ASP A 416 2.91 -23.54 11.49
C ASP A 416 3.95 -23.69 10.35
N GLU A 417 3.51 -23.59 9.10
CA GLU A 417 4.38 -23.70 7.92
C GLU A 417 4.21 -22.51 6.98
N VAL A 418 5.31 -22.11 6.34
CA VAL A 418 5.30 -21.21 5.18
C VAL A 418 5.88 -21.95 3.97
N SER A 419 5.11 -21.99 2.88
CA SER A 419 5.58 -22.44 1.58
C SER A 419 6.14 -21.26 0.80
N TRP A 420 7.33 -21.41 0.21
CA TRP A 420 7.90 -20.44 -0.72
C TRP A 420 7.80 -20.97 -2.14
N VAL A 421 6.90 -20.36 -2.90
CA VAL A 421 6.61 -20.67 -4.29
C VAL A 421 7.40 -19.69 -5.16
N ARG A 422 8.26 -20.23 -6.01
CA ARG A 422 9.08 -19.46 -6.94
C ARG A 422 8.64 -19.80 -8.34
N ALA A 423 8.10 -18.83 -9.04
CA ALA A 423 7.52 -19.00 -10.36
C ALA A 423 8.06 -17.96 -11.34
N THR A 424 7.98 -18.29 -12.62
CA THR A 424 8.08 -17.33 -13.71
C THR A 424 6.69 -17.22 -14.34
N CYS A 425 6.20 -16.00 -14.50
CA CYS A 425 4.88 -15.69 -15.00
C CYS A 425 4.98 -14.76 -16.21
N ALA A 426 4.31 -15.11 -17.29
CA ALA A 426 4.17 -14.25 -18.46
C ALA A 426 2.70 -14.22 -18.87
N ALA A 427 2.16 -13.02 -19.07
CA ALA A 427 0.96 -12.89 -19.88
C ALA A 427 1.28 -13.39 -21.31
N PRO A 428 0.47 -14.30 -21.87
CA PRO A 428 0.70 -14.88 -23.19
C PRO A 428 0.70 -13.86 -24.33
#